data_AF-A0A1Y0LLT9-F1
#
_entry.id   AF-A0A1Y0LLT9-F1
#
_cell.length_a   1.000
_cell.length_b   1.000
_cell.length_c   1.000
_cell.angle_alpha   90.00
_cell.angle_beta   90.00
_cell.angle_gamma   90.00
#
_symmetry.space_group_name_H-M   'P 1'
#
loop_
_entity.id
_entity.type
_entity.pdbx_description
1 polymer ?
#
loop_
_entity_poly.entity_id
_entity_poly.type
_entity_poly.pdbx_seq_one_letter_code
_entity_poly.pdbx_strand_id
1 'polypeptide(L)'
;MKKIVFFIMLAISPFALANKPPGADNSISVQSAIHSCFGTQGAGICLQSVLDKQKKQNSQAWTQLANGLKDAENKKEILENLSAGKKAWEMSILHDCEAAGLMNTKNSPAYNNDLTACLASHYAFKTAFYNSLNAQGDDSGEKNLLEEYRKSKNK
;
A
#
# COMPACT_ATOMS: atom_id res chain seq x y z
N MET A 1 -16.54 -18.93 -21.29
CA MET A 1 -16.13 -17.53 -21.03
C MET A 1 -17.18 -16.86 -20.15
N LYS A 2 -16.91 -16.66 -18.84
CA LYS A 2 -17.72 -15.87 -17.87
C LYS A 2 -17.20 -16.12 -16.43
N LYS A 3 -15.96 -15.72 -16.08
CA LYS A 3 -15.48 -15.73 -14.67
C LYS A 3 -14.45 -14.64 -14.35
N ILE A 4 -14.52 -13.47 -15.01
CA ILE A 4 -13.64 -12.30 -14.73
C ILE A 4 -14.42 -11.24 -13.91
N VAL A 5 -15.24 -11.64 -12.95
CA VAL A 5 -16.02 -10.65 -12.16
C VAL A 5 -15.94 -10.88 -10.64
N PHE A 6 -15.39 -12.00 -10.16
CA PHE A 6 -15.44 -12.30 -8.72
C PHE A 6 -14.28 -11.77 -7.88
N PHE A 7 -13.28 -11.11 -8.48
CA PHE A 7 -12.16 -10.52 -7.73
C PHE A 7 -12.29 -9.01 -7.47
N ILE A 8 -13.35 -8.36 -7.94
CA ILE A 8 -13.58 -6.92 -7.73
C ILE A 8 -14.50 -6.66 -6.50
N MET A 9 -15.11 -7.69 -5.92
CA MET A 9 -16.12 -7.56 -4.85
C MET A 9 -15.61 -7.71 -3.42
N LEU A 10 -14.29 -7.81 -3.19
CA LEU A 10 -13.72 -7.84 -1.82
C LEU A 10 -13.21 -6.48 -1.34
N ALA A 11 -13.69 -5.39 -1.95
CA ALA A 11 -13.33 -4.02 -1.55
C ALA A 11 -14.48 -3.20 -0.95
N ILE A 12 -15.71 -3.72 -0.88
CA ILE A 12 -16.85 -2.96 -0.29
C ILE A 12 -17.80 -3.91 0.46
N SER A 13 -17.43 -4.28 1.68
CA SER A 13 -18.41 -4.70 2.68
C SER A 13 -18.06 -4.04 4.01
N PRO A 14 -18.90 -3.16 4.58
CA PRO A 14 -18.62 -2.51 5.86
C PRO A 14 -18.85 -3.42 7.08
N PHE A 15 -19.09 -4.72 6.88
CA PHE A 15 -19.46 -5.66 7.94
C PHE A 15 -18.61 -6.92 7.92
N ALA A 16 -17.33 -6.77 8.25
CA ALA A 16 -16.48 -7.84 8.79
C ALA A 16 -15.14 -7.28 9.35
N LEU A 17 -15.19 -6.33 10.28
CA LEU A 17 -13.98 -5.86 10.99
C LEU A 17 -14.26 -5.75 12.49
N ALA A 18 -14.40 -6.89 13.16
CA ALA A 18 -14.27 -6.95 14.62
C ALA A 18 -12.80 -6.79 15.07
N ASN A 19 -11.84 -6.96 14.15
CA ASN A 19 -10.43 -6.67 14.39
C ASN A 19 -9.97 -5.61 13.40
N LYS A 20 -9.45 -4.50 13.94
CA LYS A 20 -8.79 -3.45 13.15
C LYS A 20 -7.70 -4.09 12.29
N PRO A 21 -7.69 -3.89 10.96
CA PRO A 21 -6.66 -4.52 10.14
C PRO A 21 -5.29 -3.97 10.56
N PRO A 22 -4.26 -4.82 10.68
CA PRO A 22 -2.93 -4.37 11.04
C PRO A 22 -2.48 -3.27 10.07
N GLY A 23 -2.22 -2.08 10.62
CA GLY A 23 -1.82 -0.88 9.86
C GLY A 23 -2.91 0.17 9.61
N ALA A 24 -4.16 -0.04 10.04
CA ALA A 24 -5.18 1.02 9.98
C ALA A 24 -4.86 2.24 10.87
N ASP A 25 -4.08 2.06 11.95
CA ASP A 25 -3.53 3.14 12.77
C ASP A 25 -2.55 4.01 11.98
N ASN A 26 -1.78 3.38 11.08
CA ASN A 26 -0.81 4.07 10.24
C ASN A 26 -1.50 4.89 9.15
N SER A 27 -2.61 4.41 8.57
CA SER A 27 -3.36 5.19 7.59
C SER A 27 -4.10 6.38 8.22
N ILE A 28 -4.73 6.21 9.39
CA ILE A 28 -5.40 7.29 10.12
C ILE A 28 -4.38 8.37 10.57
N SER A 29 -3.20 7.96 11.06
CA SER A 29 -2.16 8.91 11.48
C SER A 29 -1.54 9.67 10.30
N VAL A 30 -1.41 9.05 9.12
CA VAL A 30 -0.92 9.72 7.92
C VAL A 30 -1.93 10.75 7.40
N GLN A 31 -3.24 10.45 7.43
CA GLN A 31 -4.26 11.44 7.07
C GLN A 31 -4.24 12.65 8.01
N SER A 32 -4.06 12.43 9.32
CA SER A 32 -3.90 13.52 10.28
C SER A 32 -2.65 14.36 10.01
N ALA A 33 -1.53 13.73 9.66
CA ALA A 33 -0.28 14.44 9.34
C ALA A 33 -0.43 15.27 8.05
N ILE A 34 -1.05 14.71 7.00
CA ILE A 34 -1.38 15.43 5.77
C ILE A 34 -2.28 16.63 6.08
N HIS A 35 -3.36 16.43 6.85
CA HIS A 35 -4.30 17.50 7.18
C HIS A 35 -3.62 18.64 7.94
N SER A 36 -2.69 18.32 8.85
CA SER A 36 -1.92 19.32 9.61
C SER A 36 -0.99 20.19 8.76
N CYS A 37 -0.64 19.75 7.54
CA CYS A 37 0.17 20.54 6.63
C CYS A 37 -0.65 21.66 5.95
N PHE A 38 -1.95 21.46 5.76
CA PHE A 38 -2.81 22.46 5.14
C PHE A 38 -3.08 23.63 6.11
N GLY A 39 -3.13 24.85 5.59
CA GLY A 39 -3.28 26.08 6.40
C GLY A 39 -1.97 26.66 6.95
N THR A 40 -0.81 26.04 6.65
CA THR A 40 0.51 26.56 7.04
C THR A 40 1.22 27.25 5.87
N GLN A 41 2.04 28.27 6.16
CA GLN A 41 2.96 28.83 5.18
C GLN A 41 4.05 27.77 4.92
N GLY A 42 4.05 27.16 3.72
CA GLY A 42 4.96 26.05 3.39
C GLY A 42 4.33 24.66 3.36
N ALA A 43 3.01 24.55 3.20
CA ALA A 43 2.28 23.27 3.07
C ALA A 43 2.96 22.26 2.14
N GLY A 44 3.51 22.69 0.99
CA GLY A 44 4.22 21.81 0.06
C GLY A 44 5.46 21.13 0.67
N ILE A 45 6.25 21.84 1.47
CA ILE A 45 7.44 21.29 2.15
C ILE A 45 7.00 20.29 3.23
N CYS A 46 5.97 20.65 3.99
CA CYS A 46 5.39 19.75 5.00
C CYS A 46 4.89 18.43 4.38
N LEU A 47 4.11 18.52 3.30
CA LEU A 47 3.60 17.35 2.58
C LEU A 47 4.72 16.50 1.99
N GLN A 48 5.77 17.12 1.44
CA GLN A 48 6.94 16.39 0.94
C GLN A 48 7.64 15.61 2.06
N SER A 49 7.78 16.20 3.25
CA SER A 49 8.35 15.50 4.42
C SER A 49 7.52 14.28 4.83
N VAL A 50 6.19 14.41 4.80
CA VAL A 50 5.27 13.27 5.06
C VAL A 50 5.47 12.19 4.01
N LEU A 51 5.52 12.56 2.72
CA LEU A 51 5.75 11.62 1.63
C LEU A 51 7.08 10.87 1.77
N ASP A 52 8.17 11.58 2.05
CA ASP A 52 9.50 10.97 2.20
C ASP A 52 9.55 9.98 3.37
N LYS A 53 8.88 10.32 4.48
CA LYS A 53 8.70 9.41 5.61
C LYS A 53 7.95 8.14 5.18
N GLN A 54 6.84 8.27 4.44
CA GLN A 54 6.06 7.11 4.00
C GLN A 54 6.81 6.25 2.97
N LYS A 55 7.56 6.84 2.05
CA LYS A 55 8.46 6.12 1.13
C LYS A 55 9.49 5.29 1.89
N LYS A 56 10.12 5.87 2.90
CA LYS A 56 11.10 5.18 3.75
C LYS A 56 10.46 4.01 4.49
N GLN A 57 9.32 4.22 5.13
CA GLN A 57 8.59 3.17 5.85
C GLN A 57 8.15 2.04 4.91
N ASN A 58 7.69 2.36 3.71
CA ASN A 58 7.31 1.36 2.71
C ASN A 58 8.49 0.50 2.27
N SER A 59 9.63 1.14 1.98
CA SER A 59 10.86 0.44 1.62
C SER A 59 11.32 -0.51 2.74
N GLN A 60 11.28 -0.05 4.00
CA GLN A 60 11.62 -0.86 5.16
C GLN A 60 10.68 -2.07 5.33
N ALA A 61 9.37 -1.86 5.20
CA ALA A 61 8.38 -2.94 5.29
C ALA A 61 8.55 -3.99 4.17
N TRP A 62 8.86 -3.55 2.95
CA TRP A 62 9.20 -4.43 1.84
C TRP A 62 10.47 -5.25 2.13
N THR A 63 11.54 -4.60 2.60
CA THR A 63 12.78 -5.29 2.96
C THR A 63 12.56 -6.32 4.06
N GLN A 64 11.74 -5.99 5.08
CA GLN A 64 11.36 -6.93 6.13
C GLN A 64 10.61 -8.13 5.56
N LEU A 65 9.64 -7.92 4.67
CA LEU A 65 8.90 -9.00 4.02
C LEU A 65 9.79 -9.89 3.16
N ALA A 66 10.62 -9.29 2.30
CA ALA A 66 11.53 -10.05 1.45
C ALA A 66 12.56 -10.85 2.26
N ASN A 67 13.00 -10.31 3.41
CA ASN A 67 13.89 -11.01 4.33
C ASN A 67 13.18 -12.11 5.14
N GLY A 68 11.93 -11.89 5.56
CA GLY A 68 11.13 -12.89 6.29
C GLY A 68 10.83 -14.13 5.45
N LEU A 69 10.73 -13.98 4.13
CA LEU A 69 10.56 -15.09 3.20
C LEU A 69 11.82 -15.94 2.98
N LYS A 70 12.93 -15.69 3.70
CA LYS A 70 14.21 -16.35 3.43
C LYS A 70 14.18 -17.87 3.60
N ASP A 71 13.34 -18.36 4.50
CA ASP A 71 13.26 -19.77 4.89
C ASP A 71 12.05 -20.50 4.28
N ALA A 72 11.23 -19.81 3.47
CA ALA A 72 10.01 -20.35 2.90
C ALA A 72 10.25 -21.31 1.72
N GLU A 73 9.52 -22.43 1.72
CA GLU A 73 9.42 -23.31 0.56
C GLU A 73 8.85 -22.52 -0.64
N ASN A 74 9.44 -22.63 -1.84
CA ASN A 74 9.04 -21.83 -3.03
C ASN A 74 9.27 -20.31 -2.93
N LYS A 75 10.14 -19.84 -2.01
CA LYS A 75 10.56 -18.43 -1.87
C LYS A 75 10.77 -17.70 -3.20
N LYS A 76 11.50 -18.32 -4.13
CA LYS A 76 11.88 -17.67 -5.39
C LYS A 76 10.64 -17.19 -6.16
N GLU A 77 9.63 -18.05 -6.30
CA GLU A 77 8.41 -17.71 -7.04
C GLU A 77 7.52 -16.75 -6.26
N ILE A 78 7.39 -16.90 -4.94
CA ILE A 78 6.63 -15.95 -4.10
C ILE A 78 7.25 -14.56 -4.20
N LEU A 79 8.57 -14.46 -4.08
CA LEU A 79 9.29 -13.19 -4.18
C LEU A 79 9.22 -12.61 -5.61
N GLU A 80 9.26 -13.43 -6.65
CA GLU A 80 9.07 -13.01 -8.04
C GLU A 80 7.67 -12.40 -8.24
N ASN A 81 6.61 -13.06 -7.76
CA ASN A 81 5.24 -12.56 -7.86
C ASN A 81 5.03 -11.28 -7.05
N LEU A 82 5.53 -11.22 -5.81
CA LEU A 82 5.46 -10.02 -4.98
C LEU A 82 6.24 -8.85 -5.59
N SER A 83 7.41 -9.13 -6.20
CA SER A 83 8.23 -8.12 -6.87
C SER A 83 7.55 -7.59 -8.14
N ALA A 84 6.91 -8.47 -8.92
CA ALA A 84 6.11 -8.06 -10.07
C ALA A 84 4.93 -7.19 -9.64
N GLY A 85 4.21 -7.57 -8.58
CA GLY A 85 3.12 -6.78 -8.00
C GLY A 85 3.59 -5.43 -7.45
N LYS A 86 4.76 -5.38 -6.80
CA LYS A 86 5.39 -4.13 -6.37
C LYS A 86 5.68 -3.23 -7.56
N LYS A 87 6.33 -3.75 -8.62
CA LYS A 87 6.65 -2.98 -9.82
C LYS A 87 5.41 -2.46 -10.52
N ALA A 88 4.37 -3.28 -10.66
CA ALA A 88 3.09 -2.87 -11.23
C ALA A 88 2.45 -1.73 -10.43
N TRP A 89 2.45 -1.83 -9.11
CA TRP A 89 1.96 -0.77 -8.23
C TRP A 89 2.79 0.51 -8.34
N GLU A 90 4.12 0.43 -8.42
CA GLU A 90 5.01 1.60 -8.60
C GLU A 90 4.77 2.32 -9.93
N MET A 91 4.36 1.60 -10.97
CA MET A 91 3.98 2.20 -12.25
C MET A 91 2.58 2.82 -12.20
N SER A 92 1.63 2.23 -11.46
CA SER A 92 0.24 2.73 -11.43
C SER A 92 0.06 3.92 -10.50
N ILE A 93 0.71 3.94 -9.34
CA ILE A 93 0.51 4.94 -8.27
C ILE A 93 0.62 6.38 -8.77
N LEU A 94 1.62 6.69 -9.61
CA LEU A 94 1.76 8.05 -10.11
C LEU A 94 0.54 8.43 -10.97
N HIS A 95 0.14 7.56 -11.90
CA HIS A 95 -1.03 7.80 -12.73
C HIS A 95 -2.33 7.84 -11.93
N ASP A 96 -2.49 6.98 -10.92
CA ASP A 96 -3.65 6.97 -10.02
C ASP A 96 -3.76 8.30 -9.25
N CYS A 97 -2.63 8.82 -8.76
CA CYS A 97 -2.59 10.09 -8.03
C CYS A 97 -2.65 11.32 -8.93
N GLU A 98 -2.12 11.26 -10.14
CA GLU A 98 -2.32 12.29 -11.16
C GLU A 98 -3.80 12.34 -11.58
N ALA A 99 -4.45 11.19 -11.74
CA ALA A 99 -5.89 11.09 -12.00
C ALA A 99 -6.74 11.62 -10.83
N ALA A 100 -6.32 11.38 -9.58
CA ALA A 100 -6.95 11.96 -8.39
C ALA A 100 -6.74 13.49 -8.30
N GLY A 101 -5.57 13.99 -8.72
CA GLY A 101 -5.24 15.42 -8.79
C GLY A 101 -5.89 16.16 -9.96
N LEU A 102 -6.42 15.44 -10.97
CA LEU A 102 -6.97 15.97 -12.21
C LEU A 102 -8.36 16.63 -12.09
N MET A 103 -8.91 16.78 -10.89
CA MET A 103 -10.05 17.68 -10.63
C MET A 103 -9.60 19.14 -10.44
N ASN A 104 -8.28 19.39 -10.28
CA ASN A 104 -7.68 20.71 -10.11
C ASN A 104 -6.65 21.00 -11.22
N THR A 105 -6.55 22.26 -11.64
CA THR A 105 -5.68 22.71 -12.75
C THR A 105 -4.21 22.34 -12.50
N LYS A 106 -3.60 21.60 -13.44
CA LYS A 106 -2.21 21.06 -13.41
C LYS A 106 -1.12 22.08 -13.03
N ASN A 107 -1.37 23.37 -13.23
CA ASN A 107 -0.42 24.46 -12.97
C ASN A 107 -0.63 25.17 -11.63
N SER A 108 -1.56 24.69 -10.80
CA SER A 108 -1.81 25.27 -9.47
C SER A 108 -0.86 24.66 -8.43
N PRO A 109 -0.39 25.44 -7.44
CA PRO A 109 0.24 24.90 -6.24
C PRO A 109 -0.61 23.83 -5.53
N ALA A 110 -1.94 23.90 -5.67
CA ALA A 110 -2.86 22.89 -5.16
C ALA A 110 -2.64 21.52 -5.80
N TYR A 111 -2.34 21.46 -7.12
CA TYR A 111 -2.08 20.20 -7.82
C TYR A 111 -0.90 19.44 -7.20
N ASN A 112 0.22 20.13 -6.96
CA ASN A 112 1.40 19.50 -6.37
C ASN A 112 1.14 19.04 -4.93
N ASN A 113 0.37 19.81 -4.15
CA ASN A 113 -0.01 19.42 -2.79
C ASN A 113 -0.91 18.19 -2.79
N ASP A 114 -1.94 18.16 -3.64
CA ASP A 114 -2.89 17.04 -3.77
C ASP A 114 -2.19 15.77 -4.26
N LEU A 115 -1.31 15.89 -5.27
CA LEU A 115 -0.47 14.80 -5.74
C LEU A 115 0.40 14.24 -4.61
N THR A 116 1.08 15.11 -3.86
CA THR A 116 1.98 14.70 -2.77
C THR A 116 1.22 14.02 -1.64
N ALA A 117 0.04 14.54 -1.28
CA ALA A 117 -0.85 13.96 -0.28
C ALA A 117 -1.39 12.58 -0.71
N CYS A 118 -1.78 12.44 -1.98
CA CYS A 118 -2.21 11.15 -2.54
C CYS A 118 -1.07 10.13 -2.48
N LEU A 119 0.12 10.49 -2.95
CA LEU A 119 1.28 9.60 -2.92
C LEU A 119 1.58 9.14 -1.49
N ALA A 120 1.61 10.06 -0.52
CA ALA A 120 1.86 9.74 0.88
C ALA A 120 0.85 8.72 1.43
N SER A 121 -0.43 8.89 1.10
CA SER A 121 -1.50 7.97 1.48
C SER A 121 -1.34 6.58 0.86
N HIS A 122 -0.98 6.51 -0.42
CA HIS A 122 -0.74 5.24 -1.12
C HIS A 122 0.48 4.50 -0.55
N TYR A 123 1.58 5.20 -0.25
CA TYR A 123 2.74 4.58 0.42
C TYR A 123 2.38 4.07 1.82
N ALA A 124 1.56 4.80 2.58
CA ALA A 124 1.08 4.35 3.89
C ALA A 124 0.23 3.07 3.79
N PHE A 125 -0.71 3.03 2.84
CA PHE A 125 -1.52 1.85 2.56
C PHE A 125 -0.64 0.66 2.15
N LYS A 126 0.31 0.87 1.24
CA LYS A 126 1.19 -0.21 0.79
C LYS A 126 2.12 -0.71 1.89
N THR A 127 2.53 0.17 2.81
CA THR A 127 3.27 -0.20 4.03
C THR A 127 2.41 -1.09 4.93
N ALA A 128 1.15 -0.71 5.17
CA ALA A 128 0.21 -1.53 5.93
C ALA A 128 -0.01 -2.90 5.27
N PHE A 129 -0.13 -2.94 3.94
CA PHE A 129 -0.21 -4.19 3.18
C PHE A 129 1.02 -5.09 3.42
N TYR A 130 2.24 -4.60 3.24
CA TYR A 130 3.45 -5.40 3.51
C TYR A 130 3.54 -5.83 4.98
N ASN A 131 3.21 -4.93 5.91
CA ASN A 131 3.18 -5.25 7.33
C ASN A 131 2.10 -6.27 7.66
N SER A 132 0.97 -6.29 6.96
CA SER A 132 -0.07 -7.31 7.16
C SER A 132 0.37 -8.68 6.68
N LEU A 133 1.19 -8.75 5.63
CA LEU A 133 1.84 -9.99 5.20
C LEU A 133 2.90 -10.44 6.22
N ASN A 134 3.64 -9.49 6.82
CA ASN A 134 4.63 -9.76 7.88
C ASN A 134 4.03 -10.11 9.24
N ALA A 135 2.93 -9.47 9.64
CA ALA A 135 2.31 -9.62 10.97
C ALA A 135 1.52 -10.92 11.08
N GLN A 136 1.16 -11.52 9.95
CA GLN A 136 0.77 -12.92 9.96
C GLN A 136 1.98 -13.81 10.33
N GLY A 137 3.22 -13.33 10.26
CA GLY A 137 4.48 -14.05 10.51
C GLY A 137 4.83 -14.33 11.97
N ASP A 138 3.95 -15.00 12.68
CA ASP A 138 4.31 -15.92 13.78
C ASP A 138 3.85 -17.32 13.34
N ASP A 139 4.73 -18.12 12.72
CA ASP A 139 4.50 -19.43 12.06
C ASP A 139 3.32 -19.56 11.06
N SER A 140 2.45 -18.56 10.96
CA SER A 140 1.14 -18.58 10.32
C SER A 140 1.10 -17.74 9.05
N GLY A 141 2.01 -16.78 8.90
CA GLY A 141 2.08 -15.87 7.76
C GLY A 141 2.81 -16.46 6.59
N GLU A 142 3.88 -17.22 6.86
CA GLU A 142 4.49 -18.07 5.86
C GLU A 142 3.49 -19.13 5.37
N LYS A 143 2.77 -19.78 6.29
CA LYS A 143 1.69 -20.73 5.96
C LYS A 143 0.58 -20.09 5.14
N ASN A 144 0.16 -18.86 5.43
CA ASN A 144 -0.88 -18.16 4.68
C ASN A 144 -0.41 -17.75 3.27
N LEU A 145 0.81 -17.24 3.11
CA LEU A 145 1.37 -16.95 1.79
C LEU A 145 1.51 -18.23 0.96
N LEU A 146 1.96 -19.32 1.58
CA LEU A 146 2.01 -20.65 0.97
C LEU A 146 0.61 -21.18 0.61
N GLU A 147 -0.39 -20.97 1.47
CA GLU A 147 -1.78 -21.36 1.21
C GLU A 147 -2.42 -20.55 0.07
N GLU A 148 -2.23 -19.23 0.05
CA GLU A 148 -2.69 -18.38 -1.06
C GLU A 148 -2.03 -18.80 -2.37
N TYR A 149 -0.71 -19.04 -2.35
CA TYR A 149 0.02 -19.57 -3.49
C TYR A 149 -0.56 -20.91 -3.97
N ARG A 150 -0.77 -21.88 -3.07
CA ARG A 150 -1.36 -23.19 -3.40
C ARG A 150 -2.79 -23.06 -3.96
N LYS A 151 -3.61 -22.18 -3.39
CA LYS A 151 -4.97 -21.88 -3.89
C LYS A 151 -4.95 -21.26 -5.30
N SER A 152 -3.90 -20.51 -5.65
CA SER A 152 -3.75 -19.90 -6.98
C SER A 152 -3.36 -20.89 -8.07
N LYS A 153 -2.59 -21.94 -7.74
CA LYS A 153 -2.14 -22.97 -8.69
C LYS A 153 -3.18 -24.06 -8.96
N ASN A 154 -4.12 -24.27 -8.04
CA ASN A 154 -5.15 -25.31 -8.14
C ASN A 154 -6.48 -24.82 -8.79
N LYS A 155 -6.50 -23.63 -9.40
CA LYS A 155 -7.65 -23.06 -10.11
C LYS A 155 -7.35 -22.93 -11.60
#